data_AF-A0A4S4DNH1-F1
#
_entry.id   AF-A0A4S4DNH1-F1
#
_cell.length_a   1.000
_cell.length_b   1.000
_cell.length_c   1.000
_cell.angle_alpha   90.00
_cell.angle_beta   90.00
_cell.angle_gamma   90.00
#
_symmetry.space_group_name_H-M   'P 1'
#
loop_
_entity.id
_entity.type
_entity.pdbx_description
1 polymer ?
#
loop_
_entity_poly.entity_id
_entity_poly.type
_entity_poly.pdbx_seq_one_letter_code
_entity_poly.pdbx_strand_id
1 'polypeptide(L)'
;MPIVLIAFVMSVFWISVMARELLNCLAALGALLELPPALLGLTVLAWGNSVGDLVADVAVAKAGQPALAMAGCFAGPMFNMLFGLGTALVIQTANVYPKAYELHFHVSIVVAFVFLLLSLMGSLLVITWYRIRVPRFWGFFLVGLYVSFIAVSLVIAKFTV
;
A
#
# COMPACT_ATOMS: atom_id res chain seq x y z
N MET A 1 5.93 -33.50 7.18
CA MET A 1 6.27 -32.47 8.20
C MET A 1 7.58 -31.74 7.89
N PRO A 2 8.77 -32.37 7.81
CA PRO A 2 10.02 -31.63 7.58
C PRO A 2 10.10 -30.95 6.22
N ILE A 3 9.57 -31.58 5.16
CA ILE A 3 9.56 -31.01 3.80
C ILE A 3 8.74 -29.72 3.72
N VAL A 4 7.63 -29.62 4.47
CA VAL A 4 6.78 -28.41 4.48
C VAL A 4 7.50 -27.26 5.16
N LEU A 5 8.21 -27.53 6.28
CA LEU A 5 9.05 -26.52 6.94
C LEU A 5 10.19 -26.06 6.04
N ILE A 6 10.88 -26.98 5.37
CA ILE A 6 11.96 -26.64 4.43
C ILE A 6 11.40 -25.80 3.27
N ALA A 7 10.26 -26.19 2.70
CA ALA A 7 9.62 -25.44 1.62
C ALA A 7 9.20 -24.03 2.06
N PHE A 8 8.69 -23.88 3.28
CA PHE A 8 8.36 -22.58 3.84
C PHE A 8 9.59 -21.69 4.05
N VAL A 9 10.67 -22.23 4.63
CA VAL A 9 11.92 -21.46 4.80
C VAL A 9 12.50 -21.06 3.44
N MET A 10 12.47 -21.98 2.46
CA MET A 10 12.93 -21.69 1.10
C MET A 10 12.09 -20.62 0.42
N SER A 11 10.75 -20.64 0.57
CA SER A 11 9.91 -19.60 -0.04
C SER A 11 10.17 -18.23 0.58
N VAL A 12 10.30 -18.15 1.91
CA VAL A 12 10.66 -16.91 2.60
C VAL A 12 12.02 -16.39 2.12
N PHE A 13 13.01 -17.26 2.00
CA PHE A 13 14.33 -16.91 1.48
C PHE A 13 14.23 -16.33 0.06
N TRP A 14 13.58 -17.04 -0.86
CA TRP A 14 13.43 -16.58 -2.25
C TRP A 14 12.65 -15.27 -2.36
N ILE A 15 11.55 -15.12 -1.62
CA ILE A 15 10.78 -13.87 -1.58
C ILE A 15 11.67 -12.73 -1.08
N SER A 16 12.48 -12.95 -0.04
CA SER A 16 13.36 -11.92 0.50
C SER A 16 14.48 -11.49 -0.45
N VAL A 17 15.07 -12.44 -1.19
CA VAL A 17 16.11 -12.16 -2.20
C VAL A 17 15.48 -11.39 -3.36
N MET A 18 14.36 -11.87 -3.89
CA MET A 18 13.68 -11.21 -5.01
C MET A 18 13.20 -9.80 -4.64
N ALA A 19 12.66 -9.60 -3.44
CA ALA A 19 12.25 -8.28 -2.97
C ALA A 19 13.46 -7.32 -2.88
N ARG A 20 14.62 -7.80 -2.41
CA ARG A 20 15.83 -6.98 -2.30
C ARG A 20 16.38 -6.57 -3.67
N GLU A 21 16.47 -7.51 -4.60
CA GLU A 21 16.91 -7.21 -5.98
C GLU A 21 15.93 -6.26 -6.69
N LEU A 22 14.62 -6.45 -6.48
CA LEU A 22 13.61 -5.53 -7.02
C LEU A 22 13.82 -4.10 -6.50
N LEU A 23 14.03 -3.93 -5.19
CA LEU A 23 14.30 -2.61 -4.60
C LEU A 23 15.58 -1.99 -5.15
N ASN A 24 16.64 -2.77 -5.33
CA ASN A 24 17.91 -2.30 -5.92
C ASN A 24 17.71 -1.82 -7.37
N CYS A 25 16.97 -2.59 -8.18
CA CYS A 25 16.62 -2.21 -9.55
C CYS A 25 15.80 -0.91 -9.60
N LEU A 26 14.81 -0.77 -8.70
CA LEU A 26 14.03 0.46 -8.61
C LEU A 26 14.91 1.65 -8.19
N ALA A 27 15.82 1.48 -7.24
CA ALA A 27 16.74 2.53 -6.83
C ALA A 27 17.64 2.98 -8.00
N ALA A 28 18.16 2.02 -8.78
CA ALA A 28 18.95 2.31 -9.98
C ALA A 28 18.12 3.07 -11.04
N LEU A 29 16.87 2.67 -11.28
CA LEU A 29 15.96 3.39 -12.17
C LEU A 29 15.63 4.79 -11.65
N GLY A 30 15.46 4.96 -10.34
CA GLY A 30 15.25 6.26 -9.71
C GLY A 30 16.43 7.21 -9.92
N ALA A 31 17.65 6.69 -9.78
CA ALA A 31 18.86 7.45 -10.05
C ALA A 31 19.00 7.83 -11.54
N LEU A 32 18.68 6.92 -12.46
CA LEU A 32 18.75 7.18 -13.91
C LEU A 32 17.70 8.18 -14.39
N LEU A 33 16.50 8.15 -13.80
CA LEU A 33 15.38 9.01 -14.18
C LEU A 33 15.31 10.30 -13.36
N GLU A 34 16.27 10.53 -12.46
CA GLU A 34 16.28 11.64 -11.49
C GLU A 34 14.97 11.72 -10.68
N LEU A 35 14.38 10.56 -10.38
CA LEU A 35 13.13 10.45 -9.64
C LEU A 35 13.39 10.16 -8.16
N PRO A 36 12.72 10.87 -7.24
CA PRO A 36 12.87 10.61 -5.81
C PRO A 36 12.40 9.18 -5.46
N PRO A 37 13.15 8.42 -4.63
CA PRO A 37 12.80 7.04 -4.27
C PRO A 37 11.39 6.88 -3.68
N ALA A 38 10.91 7.90 -2.96
CA ALA A 38 9.56 7.92 -2.40
C ALA A 38 8.47 7.82 -3.49
N LEU A 39 8.69 8.40 -4.67
CA LEU A 39 7.74 8.40 -5.77
C LEU A 39 7.64 7.02 -6.41
N LEU A 40 8.77 6.33 -6.56
CA LEU A 40 8.81 4.93 -7.02
C LEU A 40 8.15 3.98 -6.02
N GLY A 41 8.30 4.25 -4.72
CA GLY A 41 7.60 3.52 -3.67
C GLY A 41 6.08 3.71 -3.71
N LEU A 42 5.63 4.96 -3.86
CA LEU A 42 4.19 5.30 -3.93
C LEU A 42 3.50 4.83 -5.22
N THR A 43 4.26 4.57 -6.28
CA THR A 43 3.72 4.19 -7.60
C THR A 43 3.98 2.72 -7.89
N VAL A 44 5.20 2.38 -8.34
CA VAL A 44 5.55 1.06 -8.85
C VAL A 44 5.44 -0.01 -7.77
N LEU A 45 6.01 0.23 -6.57
CA LEU A 45 5.93 -0.76 -5.49
C LEU A 45 4.50 -0.90 -4.96
N ALA A 46 3.80 0.20 -4.74
CA ALA A 46 2.42 0.18 -4.28
C ALA A 46 1.49 -0.55 -5.27
N TRP A 47 1.60 -0.26 -6.57
CA TRP A 47 0.84 -0.97 -7.61
C TRP A 47 1.22 -2.44 -7.69
N GLY A 48 2.52 -2.75 -7.66
CA GLY A 48 3.00 -4.13 -7.73
C GLY A 48 2.45 -4.99 -6.60
N ASN A 49 2.34 -4.42 -5.39
CA ASN A 49 1.78 -5.12 -4.25
C ASN A 49 0.25 -5.32 -4.33
N SER A 50 -0.49 -4.36 -4.91
CA SER A 50 -1.97 -4.36 -4.88
C SER A 50 -2.65 -4.76 -6.19
N VAL A 51 -1.92 -4.95 -7.29
CA VAL A 51 -2.49 -5.41 -8.58
C VAL A 51 -3.09 -6.81 -8.46
N GLY A 52 -2.43 -7.73 -7.75
CA GLY A 52 -2.94 -9.08 -7.53
C GLY A 52 -4.26 -9.07 -6.76
N ASP A 53 -4.30 -8.27 -5.69
CA ASP A 53 -5.49 -8.06 -4.87
C ASP A 53 -6.64 -7.48 -5.70
N LEU A 54 -6.36 -6.47 -6.53
CA LEU A 54 -7.35 -5.87 -7.43
C LEU A 54 -7.96 -6.91 -8.38
N VAL A 55 -7.13 -7.77 -8.99
CA VAL A 55 -7.61 -8.83 -9.90
C VAL A 55 -8.45 -9.85 -9.14
N ALA A 56 -8.02 -10.26 -7.94
CA ALA A 56 -8.74 -11.21 -7.10
C ALA A 56 -10.10 -10.66 -6.64
N ASP A 57 -10.14 -9.42 -6.11
CA ASP A 57 -11.36 -8.78 -5.65
C ASP A 57 -12.36 -8.56 -6.80
N VAL A 58 -11.89 -8.17 -7.98
CA VAL A 58 -12.74 -8.04 -9.17
C VAL A 58 -13.29 -9.41 -9.59
N ALA A 59 -12.49 -10.47 -9.54
CA ALA A 59 -12.95 -11.82 -9.86
C ALA A 59 -14.03 -12.31 -8.88
N VAL A 60 -13.83 -12.11 -7.58
CA VAL A 60 -14.78 -12.48 -6.52
C VAL A 60 -16.07 -11.66 -6.62
N ALA A 61 -15.98 -10.36 -6.91
CA ALA A 61 -17.14 -9.51 -7.15
C ALA A 61 -17.95 -9.98 -8.36
N LYS A 62 -17.28 -10.35 -9.47
CA LYS A 62 -17.92 -10.91 -10.67
C LYS A 62 -18.55 -12.28 -10.43
N ALA A 63 -18.00 -13.07 -9.49
CA ALA A 63 -18.58 -14.34 -9.07
C ALA A 63 -19.83 -14.19 -8.17
N GLY A 64 -20.33 -12.96 -7.97
CA GLY A 64 -21.55 -12.70 -7.20
C GLY A 64 -21.32 -12.54 -5.69
N GLN A 65 -20.07 -12.36 -5.25
CA GLN A 65 -19.71 -12.20 -3.84
C GLN A 65 -19.11 -10.81 -3.54
N PRO A 66 -19.86 -9.70 -3.74
CA PRO A 66 -19.32 -8.35 -3.57
C PRO A 66 -18.94 -8.04 -2.11
N ALA A 67 -19.61 -8.63 -1.13
CA ALA A 67 -19.26 -8.44 0.29
C ALA A 67 -17.87 -9.00 0.61
N LEU A 68 -17.50 -10.15 0.02
CA LEU A 68 -16.19 -10.76 0.21
C LEU A 68 -15.09 -9.94 -0.48
N ALA A 69 -15.35 -9.47 -1.70
CA ALA A 69 -14.44 -8.57 -2.42
C ALA A 69 -14.19 -7.25 -1.65
N MET A 70 -15.21 -6.67 -1.02
CA MET A 70 -15.01 -5.48 -0.17
C MET A 70 -14.21 -5.80 1.08
N ALA A 71 -14.46 -6.95 1.72
CA ALA A 71 -13.68 -7.36 2.88
C ALA A 71 -12.19 -7.55 2.52
N GLY A 72 -11.89 -8.16 1.37
CA GLY A 72 -10.53 -8.33 0.85
C GLY A 72 -9.81 -6.99 0.64
N CYS A 73 -10.45 -6.08 -0.09
CA CYS A 73 -9.92 -4.76 -0.43
C CYS A 73 -9.51 -3.92 0.79
N PHE A 74 -10.21 -4.02 1.92
CA PHE A 74 -9.84 -3.31 3.15
C PHE A 74 -8.91 -4.12 4.07
N ALA A 75 -9.12 -5.44 4.17
CA ALA A 75 -8.36 -6.28 5.09
C ALA A 75 -6.88 -6.40 4.70
N GLY A 76 -6.57 -6.50 3.40
CA GLY A 76 -5.20 -6.62 2.91
C GLY A 76 -4.32 -5.41 3.29
N PRO A 77 -4.68 -4.18 2.89
CA PRO A 77 -3.96 -2.97 3.29
C PRO A 77 -3.91 -2.77 4.81
N MET A 78 -5.00 -3.10 5.52
CA MET A 78 -5.03 -3.02 6.99
C MET A 78 -4.01 -3.95 7.63
N PHE A 79 -3.91 -5.21 7.17
CA PHE A 79 -2.92 -6.17 7.64
C PHE A 79 -1.49 -5.68 7.35
N ASN A 80 -1.23 -5.17 6.15
CA ASN A 80 0.08 -4.63 5.77
C ASN A 80 0.51 -3.45 6.66
N MET A 81 -0.44 -2.59 7.05
CA MET A 81 -0.15 -1.48 7.96
C MET A 81 0.09 -1.96 9.39
N LEU A 82 -0.75 -2.84 9.93
CA LEU A 82 -0.62 -3.31 11.31
C LEU A 82 0.63 -4.16 11.50
N PHE A 83 0.81 -5.19 10.66
CA PHE A 83 1.93 -6.12 10.80
C PHE A 83 3.18 -5.61 10.09
N GLY A 84 3.07 -5.19 8.83
CA GLY A 84 4.24 -4.74 8.06
C GLY A 84 4.87 -3.48 8.65
N LEU A 85 4.13 -2.37 8.66
CA LEU A 85 4.65 -1.10 9.20
C LEU A 85 4.88 -1.17 10.72
N GLY A 86 3.96 -1.77 11.48
CA GLY A 86 4.09 -1.90 12.93
C GLY A 86 5.34 -2.68 13.36
N THR A 87 5.61 -3.84 12.76
CA THR A 87 6.82 -4.62 13.09
C THR A 87 8.10 -3.89 12.63
N ALA A 88 8.08 -3.26 11.47
CA ALA A 88 9.22 -2.46 10.98
C ALA A 88 9.58 -1.34 11.96
N LEU A 89 8.58 -0.60 12.49
CA LEU A 89 8.80 0.46 13.47
C LEU A 89 9.30 -0.08 14.82
N VAL A 90 8.80 -1.22 15.29
CA VAL A 90 9.27 -1.87 16.52
C VAL A 90 10.74 -2.27 16.39
N ILE A 91 11.10 -2.92 15.27
CA ILE A 91 12.50 -3.32 15.00
C ILE A 91 13.40 -2.08 14.93
N GLN A 92 12.98 -1.04 14.22
CA GLN A 92 13.76 0.19 14.08
C GLN A 92 13.98 0.89 15.42
N THR A 93 12.94 0.96 16.25
CA THR A 93 13.02 1.57 17.59
C THR A 93 13.93 0.75 18.51
N ALA A 94 13.87 -0.58 18.43
CA ALA A 94 14.76 -1.46 19.19
C ALA A 94 16.23 -1.29 18.79
N ASN A 95 16.52 -1.09 17.50
CA ASN A 95 17.88 -0.88 17.00
C ASN A 95 18.50 0.46 17.41
N VAL A 96 17.67 1.49 17.62
CA VAL A 96 18.12 2.86 17.98
C VAL A 96 18.13 3.10 19.50
N TYR A 97 17.62 2.14 20.28
CA TYR A 97 17.63 2.19 21.73
C TYR A 97 19.04 2.42 22.30
N PRO A 98 19.23 3.31 23.29
CA PRO A 98 18.22 4.00 24.10
C PRO A 98 17.74 5.36 23.55
N LYS A 99 18.17 5.76 22.35
CA LYS A 99 17.74 7.02 21.76
C LYS A 99 16.30 6.90 21.24
N ALA A 100 15.52 7.96 21.36
CA ALA A 100 14.21 8.03 20.73
C ALA A 100 14.36 8.07 19.21
N TYR A 101 13.58 7.26 18.50
CA TYR A 101 13.50 7.34 17.05
C TYR A 101 12.63 8.53 16.66
N GLU A 102 13.22 9.56 16.05
CA GLU A 102 12.50 10.75 15.61
C GLU A 102 11.77 10.47 14.30
N LEU A 103 10.43 10.52 14.33
CA LEU A 103 9.63 10.46 13.11
C LEU A 103 9.65 11.82 12.41
N HIS A 104 10.31 11.88 11.26
CA HIS A 104 10.23 13.04 10.39
C HIS A 104 8.92 13.01 9.60
N PHE A 105 7.92 13.75 10.07
CA PHE A 105 6.66 13.92 9.36
C PHE A 105 6.84 14.86 8.17
N HIS A 106 7.25 14.30 7.03
CA HIS A 106 7.23 15.02 5.77
C HIS A 106 5.79 15.32 5.34
N VAL A 107 5.59 16.46 4.66
CA VAL A 107 4.30 16.91 4.13
C VAL A 107 3.62 15.81 3.29
N SER A 108 4.40 15.02 2.54
CA SER A 108 3.89 13.89 1.75
C SER A 108 3.16 12.83 2.58
N ILE A 109 3.62 12.55 3.81
CA ILE A 109 2.99 11.57 4.71
C ILE A 109 1.64 12.12 5.21
N VAL A 110 1.60 13.40 5.59
CA VAL A 110 0.37 14.06 6.04
C VAL A 110 -0.68 14.05 4.93
N VAL A 111 -0.27 14.40 3.70
CA VAL A 111 -1.16 14.36 2.54
C VAL A 111 -1.68 12.94 2.29
N ALA A 112 -0.81 11.92 2.29
CA ALA A 112 -1.22 10.54 2.14
C ALA A 112 -2.24 10.12 3.22
N PHE A 113 -2.02 10.53 4.47
CA PHE A 113 -2.92 10.24 5.58
C PHE A 113 -4.29 10.91 5.41
N VAL A 114 -4.33 12.17 4.97
CA VAL A 114 -5.57 12.91 4.71
C VAL A 114 -6.38 12.25 3.60
N PHE A 115 -5.76 11.93 2.46
CA PHE A 115 -6.44 11.26 1.35
C PHE A 115 -6.93 9.85 1.73
N LEU A 116 -6.14 9.10 2.49
CA LEU A 116 -6.52 7.78 3.00
C LEU A 116 -7.70 7.87 3.97
N LEU A 117 -7.70 8.84 4.88
CA LEU A 117 -8.79 9.02 5.83
C LEU A 117 -10.08 9.46 5.12
N LEU A 118 -9.96 10.35 4.12
CA LEU A 118 -11.10 10.79 3.30
C LEU A 118 -11.69 9.63 2.49
N SER A 119 -10.85 8.77 1.90
CA SER A 119 -11.33 7.61 1.13
C SER A 119 -11.99 6.56 2.04
N LEU A 120 -11.43 6.31 3.23
CA LEU A 120 -11.97 5.35 4.19
C LEU A 120 -13.29 5.83 4.80
N MET A 121 -13.36 7.08 5.26
CA MET A 121 -14.58 7.67 5.81
C MET A 121 -15.68 7.76 4.76
N GLY A 122 -15.35 8.21 3.53
CA GLY A 122 -16.31 8.23 2.43
C GLY A 122 -16.84 6.84 2.12
N SER A 123 -15.96 5.84 2.05
CA SER A 123 -16.37 4.46 1.76
C SER A 123 -17.20 3.86 2.88
N LEU A 124 -16.88 4.13 4.15
CA LEU A 124 -17.66 3.69 5.30
C LEU A 124 -19.09 4.26 5.24
N LEU A 125 -19.24 5.56 4.97
CA LEU A 125 -20.53 6.23 4.83
C LEU A 125 -21.35 5.62 3.68
N VAL A 126 -20.75 5.45 2.50
CA VAL A 126 -21.47 4.92 1.33
C VAL A 126 -21.87 3.46 1.51
N ILE A 127 -20.97 2.62 2.05
CA ILE A 127 -21.24 1.20 2.26
C ILE A 127 -22.33 0.98 3.30
N THR A 128 -22.31 1.75 4.40
CA THR A 128 -23.33 1.65 5.46
C THR A 128 -24.69 2.14 4.96
N TRP A 129 -24.74 3.23 4.20
CA TRP A 129 -26.00 3.79 3.70
C TRP A 129 -26.66 2.94 2.61
N TYR A 130 -25.87 2.31 1.74
CA TYR A 130 -26.36 1.52 0.61
C TYR A 130 -26.42 0.00 0.87
N ARG A 131 -26.30 -0.44 2.13
CA ARG A 131 -26.37 -1.87 2.53
C ARG A 131 -25.50 -2.76 1.63
N ILE A 132 -24.20 -2.47 1.55
CA ILE A 132 -23.18 -3.24 0.80
C ILE A 132 -23.29 -3.15 -0.74
N ARG A 133 -24.30 -2.46 -1.29
CA ARG A 133 -24.36 -2.21 -2.74
C ARG A 133 -23.66 -0.90 -3.12
N VAL A 134 -22.41 -0.98 -3.53
CA VAL A 134 -21.64 0.20 -3.97
C VAL A 134 -22.12 0.65 -5.36
N PRO A 135 -22.58 1.90 -5.53
CA PRO A 135 -23.00 2.41 -6.83
C PRO A 135 -21.78 2.66 -7.74
N ARG A 136 -21.95 2.44 -9.05
CA ARG A 136 -20.86 2.62 -10.04
C ARG A 136 -20.22 4.01 -10.01
N PHE A 137 -21.02 5.04 -9.72
CA PHE A 137 -20.54 6.42 -9.56
C PHE A 137 -19.48 6.56 -8.45
N TRP A 138 -19.62 5.82 -7.35
CA TRP A 138 -18.65 5.86 -6.25
C TRP A 138 -17.29 5.30 -6.66
N GLY A 139 -17.27 4.27 -7.52
CA GLY A 139 -16.03 3.75 -8.10
C GLY A 139 -15.28 4.80 -8.92
N PHE A 140 -15.97 5.56 -9.77
CA PHE A 140 -15.36 6.67 -10.52
C PHE A 140 -14.83 7.77 -9.60
N PHE A 141 -15.57 8.10 -8.53
CA PHE A 141 -15.10 9.05 -7.53
C PHE A 141 -13.82 8.59 -6.83
N LEU A 142 -13.73 7.33 -6.40
CA LEU A 142 -12.53 6.77 -5.77
C LEU A 142 -11.32 6.77 -6.72
N VAL A 143 -11.51 6.46 -8.00
CA VAL A 143 -10.45 6.55 -9.01
C VAL A 143 -10.00 8.00 -9.20
N GLY A 144 -10.94 8.95 -9.27
CA GLY A 144 -10.62 10.38 -9.35
C GLY A 144 -9.86 10.90 -8.13
N LEU A 145 -10.24 10.43 -6.94
CA LEU A 145 -9.53 10.71 -5.68
C LEU A 145 -8.12 10.14 -5.71
N TYR A 146 -7.94 8.90 -6.20
CA TYR A 146 -6.62 8.30 -6.35
C TYR A 146 -5.72 9.06 -7.33
N VAL A 147 -6.26 9.47 -8.49
CA VAL A 147 -5.52 10.26 -9.49
C VAL A 147 -5.13 11.63 -8.94
N SER A 148 -6.03 12.30 -8.22
CA SER A 148 -5.72 13.59 -7.60
C SER A 148 -4.68 13.47 -6.48
N PHE A 149 -4.73 12.40 -5.68
CA PHE A 149 -3.69 12.06 -4.72
C PHE A 149 -2.32 11.91 -5.39
N ILE A 150 -2.23 11.08 -6.45
CA ILE A 150 -0.98 10.91 -7.20
C ILE A 150 -0.48 12.25 -7.75
N ALA A 151 -1.34 13.05 -8.36
CA ALA A 151 -0.94 14.35 -8.90
C ALA A 151 -0.37 15.29 -7.82
N VAL A 152 -1.03 15.40 -6.66
CA VAL A 152 -0.56 16.22 -5.54
C VAL A 152 0.76 15.67 -4.99
N SER A 153 0.90 14.35 -4.83
CA SER A 153 2.14 13.74 -4.36
C SER A 153 3.30 13.95 -5.32
N LEU A 154 3.06 13.89 -6.64
CA LEU A 154 4.07 14.18 -7.66
C LEU A 154 4.52 15.65 -7.61
N VAL A 155 3.58 16.57 -7.43
CA VAL A 155 3.87 18.00 -7.29
C VAL A 155 4.74 18.25 -6.07
N ILE A 156 4.36 17.73 -4.90
CA ILE A 156 5.15 17.88 -3.66
C ILE A 156 6.54 17.26 -3.81
N ALA A 157 6.63 16.07 -4.44
CA ALA A 157 7.89 15.41 -4.68
C ALA A 157 8.83 16.25 -5.56
N LYS A 158 8.31 16.94 -6.58
CA LYS A 158 9.11 17.85 -7.42
C LYS A 158 9.58 19.11 -6.69
N PHE A 159 8.80 19.62 -5.74
CA PHE A 159 9.13 20.85 -4.99
C PHE A 159 10.01 20.62 -3.75
N THR A 160 10.19 19.37 -3.33
CA THR A 160 11.01 18.99 -2.15
C THR A 160 12.41 18.49 -2.53
N VAL A 161 12.67 18.27 -3.83
CA VAL A 161 14.01 18.01 -4.40
C VAL A 161 14.67 19.34 -4.71
#